data_AF-A0A5P8K3F4-F1
#
_entry.id   AF-A0A5P8K3F4-F1
#
_cell.length_a   1.000
_cell.length_b   1.000
_cell.length_c   1.000
_cell.angle_alpha   90.00
_cell.angle_beta   90.00
_cell.angle_gamma   90.00
#
_symmetry.space_group_name_H-M   'P 1'
#
loop_
_entity.id
_entity.type
_entity.pdbx_description
1 polymer ?
#
loop_
_entity_poly.entity_id
_entity_poly.type
_entity_poly.pdbx_seq_one_letter_code
_entity_poly.pdbx_strand_id
1 'polypeptide(L)' 'MSDHKWQKSSYSPDGANCVYVAASRTELKLHLRESDDPTAILTTTPASLRSLIRTLKSRSIANHL' A
#
# COMPACT_ATOMS: atom_id res chain seq x y z
N MET A 1 -15.01 14.02 5.25
CA MET A 1 -14.00 13.09 4.71
C MET A 1 -12.65 13.69 4.99
N SER A 2 -11.82 13.06 5.82
CA SER A 2 -10.42 13.48 5.98
C SER A 2 -9.71 13.38 4.62
N ASP A 3 -9.10 14.46 4.16
CA ASP A 3 -8.45 14.51 2.86
C ASP A 3 -7.09 13.77 2.94
N HIS A 4 -7.13 12.47 2.70
CA HIS A 4 -5.94 11.64 2.64
C HIS A 4 -5.10 12.06 1.41
N LYS A 5 -3.85 12.49 1.65
CA LYS A 5 -2.87 12.72 0.57
C LYS A 5 -2.38 11.38 0.01
N TRP A 6 -3.11 10.87 -0.99
CA TRP A 6 -2.81 9.60 -1.64
C TRP A 6 -1.61 9.70 -2.58
N GLN A 7 -0.69 8.74 -2.49
CA GLN A 7 0.40 8.53 -3.42
C GLN A 7 0.15 7.25 -4.21
N LYS A 8 0.14 7.33 -5.55
CA LYS A 8 0.10 6.16 -6.44
C LYS A 8 1.45 5.43 -6.36
N SER A 9 1.42 4.10 -6.31
CA SER A 9 2.62 3.28 -6.40
C SER A 9 3.31 3.46 -7.76
N SER A 10 4.64 3.53 -7.76
CA SER A 10 5.45 3.58 -8.98
C SER A 10 5.44 2.26 -9.78
N TYR A 11 4.94 1.18 -9.17
CA TYR A 11 4.78 -0.13 -9.83
C TYR A 11 3.39 -0.29 -10.46
N SER A 12 2.51 0.70 -10.30
CA SER A 12 1.18 0.64 -10.89
C SER A 12 1.23 1.10 -12.36
N PRO A 13 0.66 0.30 -13.29
CA PRO A 13 0.67 0.63 -14.71
C PRO A 13 -0.24 1.83 -15.01
N ASP A 14 -0.25 2.24 -16.27
CA ASP A 14 -1.23 3.21 -16.75
C ASP A 14 -2.60 2.52 -16.89
N GLY A 15 -3.61 3.04 -16.18
CA GLY A 15 -4.97 2.49 -16.17
C GLY A 15 -5.36 1.82 -14.85
N ALA A 16 -5.54 0.50 -14.87
CA ALA A 16 -6.16 -0.29 -13.80
C ALA A 16 -5.14 -0.94 -12.86
N ASN A 17 -5.63 -1.60 -11.80
CA ASN A 17 -4.83 -2.32 -10.79
C ASN A 17 -3.82 -1.40 -10.08
N CYS A 18 -4.20 -0.15 -9.85
CA CYS A 18 -3.33 0.82 -9.19
C CYS A 18 -3.46 0.72 -7.68
N VAL A 19 -2.33 0.68 -6.96
CA VAL A 19 -2.30 0.72 -5.51
C VAL A 19 -1.93 2.13 -5.07
N TYR A 20 -2.66 2.65 -4.07
CA TYR A 20 -2.42 3.94 -3.47
C TYR A 20 -2.12 3.79 -1.98
N VAL A 21 -1.24 4.64 -1.46
CA VAL A 21 -0.88 4.69 -0.04
C VAL A 21 -1.07 6.12 0.47
N ALA A 22 -1.62 6.27 1.68
CA ALA A 22 -1.66 7.52 2.41
C ALA A 22 -1.17 7.33 3.84
N ALA A 23 -0.49 8.35 4.38
CA ALA A 23 -0.03 8.34 5.77
C ALA A 23 -0.91 9.25 6.63
N SER A 24 -1.40 8.71 7.75
CA SER A 24 -2.03 9.50 8.82
C SER A 24 -1.00 9.72 9.92
N ARG A 25 -0.46 10.94 10.00
CA ARG A 25 0.56 11.30 11.02
C ARG A 25 -0.04 11.40 12.41
N THR A 26 -1.31 11.78 12.52
CA THR A 26 -2.02 11.90 13.80
C THR A 26 -2.32 10.53 14.40
N GLU A 27 -2.70 9.56 13.58
CA GLU A 27 -3.07 8.21 14.04
C GLU A 27 -1.90 7.23 14.03
N LEU A 28 -0.75 7.65 13.47
CA LEU A 28 0.42 6.79 13.23
C LEU A 28 0.06 5.53 12.42
N LYS A 29 -0.86 5.68 11.46
CA LYS A 29 -1.36 4.62 10.57
C LYS A 29 -1.04 4.91 9.11
N LEU A 30 -1.09 3.85 8.32
CA LEU A 30 -1.10 3.90 6.88
C LEU A 30 -2.44 3.41 6.36
N HIS A 31 -2.88 4.00 5.26
CA HIS A 31 -4.06 3.60 4.53
C HIS A 31 -3.64 3.11 3.15
N LEU A 32 -4.26 2.02 2.71
CA LEU A 32 -4.08 1.46 1.38
C LEU A 32 -5.45 1.37 0.71
N ARG A 33 -5.47 1.61 -0.60
CA ARG A 33 -6.66 1.38 -1.44
C ARG A 33 -6.23 1.02 -2.86
N GLU A 34 -7.17 0.49 -3.62
CA GLU A 34 -6.99 0.18 -5.03
C GLU A 34 -7.75 1.19 -5.92
N SER A 35 -7.46 1.20 -7.23
CA SER A 35 -8.16 2.07 -8.19
C SER A 35 -9.63 1.70 -8.36
N ASP A 36 -9.92 0.39 -8.34
CA ASP A 36 -11.20 -0.14 -8.83
C ASP A 36 -12.30 -0.05 -7.75
N ASP A 37 -11.90 -0.05 -6.47
CA ASP A 37 -12.74 0.34 -5.35
C ASP A 37 -12.00 1.38 -4.47
N PRO A 38 -12.15 2.68 -4.77
CA PRO A 38 -11.46 3.73 -4.03
C PRO A 38 -12.04 3.97 -2.62
N THR A 39 -13.15 3.30 -2.27
CA THR A 39 -13.84 3.41 -0.98
C THR A 39 -13.44 2.31 0.00
N ALA A 40 -12.97 1.16 -0.49
CA ALA A 40 -12.36 0.12 0.31
C ALA A 40 -10.97 0.55 0.80
N ILE A 41 -10.90 1.04 2.04
CA ILE A 41 -9.66 1.49 2.67
C ILE A 41 -9.18 0.47 3.70
N LEU A 42 -8.00 -0.10 3.46
CA LEU A 42 -7.30 -0.93 4.44
C LEU A 42 -6.43 -0.04 5.33
N THR A 43 -6.63 -0.12 6.65
CA THR A 43 -5.80 0.58 7.63
C THR A 43 -4.77 -0.37 8.25
N THR A 44 -3.51 0.04 8.28
CA THR A 44 -2.41 -0.75 8.85
C THR A 44 -1.40 0.14 9.57
N THR A 45 -0.36 -0.46 10.16
CA THR A 45 0.76 0.27 10.75
C THR A 45 1.97 0.27 9.83
N PRO A 46 2.86 1.28 9.93
CA PRO A 46 4.13 1.27 9.19
C PRO A 46 4.96 0.01 9.42
N ALA A 47 4.96 -0.53 10.65
CA ALA A 47 5.70 -1.74 11.00
C ALA A 47 5.14 -2.98 10.27
N SER A 48 3.83 -3.15 10.23
CA SER A 48 3.17 -4.29 9.58
C SER A 48 3.37 -4.27 8.08
N LEU A 49 3.16 -3.11 7.43
CA LEU A 49 3.39 -2.97 5.99
C LEU A 49 4.86 -3.22 5.63
N ARG A 50 5.80 -2.69 6.43
CA ARG A 50 7.24 -2.95 6.21
C ARG A 50 7.56 -4.45 6.33
N SER A 51 6.97 -5.14 7.30
CA SER A 51 7.16 -6.59 7.47
C SER A 51 6.63 -7.38 6.28
N LEU A 52 5.43 -7.04 5.80
CA LEU A 52 4.81 -7.64 4.62
C LEU A 52 5.71 -7.48 3.39
N ILE A 53 6.15 -6.24 3.09
CA ILE A 53 7.01 -5.96 1.93
C ILE A 53 8.31 -6.76 1.99
N ARG A 54 8.97 -6.82 3.16
CA ARG A 54 10.20 -7.61 3.33
C ARG A 54 9.96 -9.10 3.06
N THR A 55 8.86 -9.64 3.58
CA THR A 55 8.51 -11.06 3.43
C THR A 55 8.18 -11.41 1.99
N LEU A 56 7.43 -10.55 1.28
CA LEU A 56 7.12 -10.75 -0.13
C LEU A 56 8.37 -10.67 -1.00
N LYS A 57 9.27 -9.72 -0.71
CA LYS A 57 10.55 -9.62 -1.40
C LYS A 57 11.42 -10.85 -1.14
N SER A 58 11.56 -11.31 0.12
CA SER A 58 12.33 -12.50 0.45
C SER A 58 11.79 -13.78 -0.20
N ARG A 59 10.46 -13.89 -0.35
CA ARG A 59 9.84 -15.00 -1.07
C ARG A 59 10.07 -14.93 -2.58
N SER A 60 10.07 -13.74 -3.17
CA SER A 60 10.37 -13.55 -4.60
C SER A 60 11.78 -14.02 -4.95
N ILE A 61 12.79 -13.65 -4.13
CA ILE A 61 14.17 -14.14 -4.30
C ILE A 61 14.29 -15.65 -4.03
N ALA A 62 13.55 -16.21 -3.07
CA ALA A 62 13.56 -17.66 -2.82
C ALA A 62 12.91 -18.48 -3.95
N ASN A 63 12.04 -17.87 -4.77
CA ASN A 63 11.34 -18.56 -5.86
C ASN A 63 12.14 -18.55 -7.19
N HIS A 64 13.39 -18.07 -7.16
CA HIS A 64 14.32 -18.00 -8.31
C HIS A 64 15.63 -18.78 -8.05
N LEU A 65 15.67 -19.60 -6.99
CA LEU A 65 16.73 -20.56 -6.67
C LEU A 65 16.16 -21.98 -6.80
#